data_AF-A0A178MI50-F1
#
_entry.id   AF-A0A178MI50-F1
#
_cell.length_a   1.000
_cell.length_b   1.000
_cell.length_c   1.000
_cell.angle_alpha   90.00
_cell.angle_beta   90.00
_cell.angle_gamma   90.00
#
_symmetry.space_group_name_H-M   'P 1'
#
loop_
_entity.id
_entity.type
_entity.pdbx_description
1 polymer ?
#
loop_
_entity_poly.entity_id
_entity_poly.type
_entity_poly.pdbx_seq_one_letter_code
_entity_poly.pdbx_strand_id
1 'polypeptide(L)'
;MLYVPDGVPPIIKSTLARVERTLPQPGEILVRQGGRVEPDDVIARGVSASAPHMINLARALNLPPAQAMRAVVAPIGQPINAGAVLARRGGLFGRRVLSPVNGTLHAVDPATGYAFIVPEPRQITLTAGIRGIVMEVIDNRRIVIETPAAQLYGAGGFGNDCNGVTRLLTLDPGEPITEQMIDAQSMFAIIIGGSGISAAALRKAVEHQVRGVIIGSIAERELRAFFQWAKRVPWPIGVRNWQWSGNIAAPLTIVLTEGIGNAPMAAPLFDLLANNDRREVFIESNTSLRQPHRRPRVIIPLSRSSATSLEPPRPPLRIGALVRLLDHDHLGQTGSVRSLPALPQRLPSGVRTAAAEVVLNSGEAIWLPRSCVEVIA
;
A
#
# COMPACT_ATOMS: atom_id res chain seq x y z
N MET A 1 1.49 -16.75 -9.61
CA MET A 1 0.50 -15.69 -9.86
C MET A 1 0.17 -14.99 -8.55
N LEU A 2 0.34 -13.67 -8.51
CA LEU A 2 0.10 -12.86 -7.31
C LEU A 2 -1.40 -12.51 -7.15
N TYR A 3 -2.11 -12.27 -8.25
CA TYR A 3 -3.55 -11.96 -8.31
C TYR A 3 -4.18 -12.45 -9.62
N VAL A 4 -5.51 -12.49 -9.68
CA VAL A 4 -6.28 -12.80 -10.90
C VAL A 4 -6.79 -11.48 -11.49
N PRO A 5 -6.54 -11.19 -12.79
CA PRO A 5 -7.06 -9.99 -13.44
C PRO A 5 -8.58 -9.87 -13.31
N ASP A 6 -9.05 -8.69 -12.91
CA ASP A 6 -10.48 -8.36 -12.78
C ASP A 6 -11.04 -7.68 -14.05
N GLY A 7 -10.22 -7.59 -15.10
CA GLY A 7 -10.54 -6.97 -16.37
C GLY A 7 -10.23 -5.47 -16.44
N VAL A 8 -9.87 -4.82 -15.32
CA VAL A 8 -9.34 -3.46 -15.37
C VAL A 8 -7.89 -3.51 -15.86
N PRO A 9 -7.52 -2.75 -16.91
CA PRO A 9 -6.16 -2.76 -17.42
C PRO A 9 -5.19 -2.18 -16.37
N PRO A 10 -3.93 -2.63 -16.35
CA PRO A 10 -2.93 -2.13 -15.42
C PRO A 10 -2.58 -0.65 -15.68
N ILE A 11 -2.94 -0.10 -16.84
CA ILE A 11 -2.75 1.30 -17.20
C ILE A 11 -4.03 1.88 -17.83
N ILE A 12 -4.34 3.12 -17.47
CA ILE A 12 -5.38 3.93 -18.10
C ILE A 12 -4.75 5.29 -18.41
N LYS A 13 -4.62 5.63 -19.68
CA LYS A 13 -3.91 6.85 -20.10
C LYS A 13 -4.65 8.14 -19.75
N SER A 14 -5.98 8.12 -19.74
CA SER A 14 -6.82 9.28 -19.42
C SER A 14 -8.22 8.84 -19.01
N THR A 15 -8.64 9.20 -17.81
CA THR A 15 -10.01 9.03 -17.29
C THR A 15 -10.21 9.99 -16.12
N LEU A 16 -11.43 10.10 -15.58
CA LEU A 16 -11.63 10.75 -14.29
C LEU A 16 -11.26 9.78 -13.15
N ALA A 17 -10.35 10.19 -12.28
CA ALA A 17 -10.02 9.49 -11.05
C ALA A 17 -10.83 10.07 -9.89
N ARG A 18 -11.55 9.20 -9.19
CA ARG A 18 -12.26 9.49 -7.94
C ARG A 18 -11.41 9.04 -6.77
N VAL A 19 -10.98 9.99 -5.93
CA VAL A 19 -10.10 9.77 -4.77
C VAL A 19 -10.90 10.07 -3.50
N GLU A 20 -10.98 9.08 -2.61
CA GLU A 20 -11.66 9.25 -1.33
C GLU A 20 -10.67 9.62 -0.24
N ARG A 21 -10.91 10.75 0.43
CA ARG A 21 -10.18 11.19 1.61
C ARG A 21 -11.09 11.02 2.83
N THR A 22 -10.69 10.20 3.79
CA THR A 22 -11.57 9.79 4.90
C THR A 22 -10.92 10.03 6.25
N LEU A 23 -11.65 10.71 7.15
CA LEU A 23 -11.30 10.79 8.56
C LEU A 23 -11.63 9.48 9.30
N PRO A 24 -10.89 9.13 10.37
CA PRO A 24 -11.21 7.98 11.23
C PRO A 24 -12.60 8.06 11.86
N GLN A 25 -13.03 9.27 12.21
CA GLN A 25 -14.33 9.60 12.79
C GLN A 25 -14.86 10.89 12.13
N PRO A 26 -16.18 11.16 12.16
CA PRO A 26 -16.71 12.46 11.75
C PRO A 26 -15.99 13.62 12.44
N GLY A 27 -15.76 14.70 11.71
CA GLY A 27 -15.00 15.86 12.15
C GLY A 27 -15.42 17.15 11.46
N GLU A 28 -14.54 18.14 11.46
CA GLU A 28 -14.76 19.43 10.83
C GLU A 28 -14.29 19.38 9.38
N ILE A 29 -15.19 19.66 8.43
CA ILE A 29 -14.87 19.77 7.01
C ILE A 29 -14.57 21.23 6.66
N LEU A 30 -13.42 21.49 6.04
CA LEU A 30 -12.92 22.84 5.74
C LEU A 30 -13.15 23.26 4.28
N VAL A 31 -13.70 22.36 3.46
CA VAL A 31 -13.98 22.57 2.04
C VAL A 31 -15.46 22.38 1.74
N ARG A 32 -15.90 22.91 0.61
CA ARG A 32 -17.27 22.78 0.12
C ARG A 32 -17.32 22.01 -1.19
N GLN A 33 -18.44 21.34 -1.43
CA GLN A 33 -18.75 20.73 -2.71
C GLN A 33 -18.64 21.76 -3.86
N GLY A 34 -18.07 21.34 -4.98
CA GLY A 34 -17.70 22.17 -6.13
C GLY A 34 -16.42 22.98 -5.96
N GLY A 35 -15.79 22.94 -4.77
CA GLY A 35 -14.54 23.64 -4.50
C GLY A 35 -13.34 23.01 -5.20
N ARG A 36 -12.39 23.84 -5.64
CA ARG A 36 -11.06 23.40 -6.08
C ARG A 36 -10.16 23.20 -4.87
N VAL A 37 -9.31 22.18 -4.94
CA VAL A 37 -8.28 21.88 -3.93
C VAL A 37 -6.95 21.58 -4.60
N GLU A 38 -5.86 21.92 -3.93
CA GLU A 38 -4.48 21.54 -4.24
C GLU A 38 -3.96 20.50 -3.23
N PRO A 39 -2.88 19.75 -3.53
CA PRO A 39 -2.45 18.62 -2.71
C PRO A 39 -2.21 18.91 -1.23
N ASP A 40 -1.67 20.10 -0.91
CA ASP A 40 -1.33 20.49 0.46
C ASP A 40 -2.48 21.19 1.20
N ASP A 41 -3.62 21.43 0.54
CA ASP A 41 -4.80 22.03 1.18
C ASP A 41 -5.32 21.11 2.29
N VAL A 42 -5.50 21.68 3.48
CA VAL A 42 -6.15 20.98 4.60
C VAL A 42 -7.65 21.00 4.36
N ILE A 43 -8.22 19.83 4.09
CA ILE A 43 -9.63 19.68 3.72
C ILE A 43 -10.53 19.28 4.89
N ALA A 44 -9.95 18.70 5.95
CA ALA A 44 -10.70 18.37 7.16
C ALA A 44 -9.79 18.30 8.40
N ARG A 45 -10.41 18.48 9.57
CA ARG A 45 -9.80 18.27 10.89
C ARG A 45 -10.63 17.25 11.67
N GLY A 46 -9.96 16.38 12.40
CA GLY A 46 -10.63 15.36 13.18
C GLY A 46 -9.79 14.88 14.34
N VAL A 47 -10.27 13.80 14.96
CA VAL A 47 -9.56 13.11 16.04
C VAL A 47 -9.28 11.67 15.63
N SER A 48 -8.09 11.19 15.99
CA SER A 48 -7.71 9.80 15.87
C SER A 48 -7.55 9.21 17.26
N ALA A 49 -8.35 8.19 17.56
CA ALA A 49 -8.21 7.40 18.78
C ALA A 49 -7.22 6.25 18.49
N SER A 50 -6.13 6.19 19.26
CA SER A 50 -5.20 5.07 19.20
C SER A 50 -5.80 3.84 19.88
N ALA A 51 -5.40 2.65 19.44
CA ALA A 51 -5.82 1.41 20.09
C ALA A 51 -5.39 1.38 21.58
N PRO A 52 -6.18 0.76 22.48
CA PRO A 52 -5.81 0.62 23.88
C PRO A 52 -4.48 -0.14 24.04
N HIS A 53 -3.63 0.33 24.96
CA HIS A 53 -2.41 -0.35 25.35
C HIS A 53 -2.71 -1.37 26.44
N MET A 54 -2.34 -2.62 26.21
CA MET A 54 -2.45 -3.71 27.19
C MET A 54 -1.09 -4.00 27.83
N ILE A 55 -1.01 -3.93 29.15
CA ILE A 55 0.22 -4.17 29.90
C ILE A 55 0.00 -5.29 30.91
N ASN A 56 0.79 -6.35 30.84
CA ASN A 56 0.76 -7.42 31.83
C ASN A 56 1.54 -6.99 33.09
N LEU A 57 0.84 -6.41 34.07
CA LEU A 57 1.45 -5.93 35.32
C LEU A 57 2.00 -7.09 36.16
N ALA A 58 1.29 -8.22 36.20
CA ALA A 58 1.70 -9.41 36.94
C ALA A 58 3.09 -9.90 36.51
N ARG A 59 3.29 -10.05 35.19
CA ARG A 59 4.57 -10.44 34.60
C ARG A 59 5.64 -9.38 34.82
N ALA A 60 5.33 -8.10 34.63
CA ALA A 60 6.30 -7.02 34.76
C ALA A 60 6.82 -6.86 36.21
N LEU A 61 5.92 -6.95 37.19
CA LEU A 61 6.24 -6.84 38.63
C LEU A 61 6.71 -8.16 39.26
N ASN A 62 6.58 -9.27 38.54
CA ASN A 62 6.79 -10.63 39.05
C ASN A 62 5.95 -10.89 40.31
N LEU A 63 4.63 -10.68 40.18
CA LEU A 63 3.62 -10.84 41.23
C LEU A 63 2.42 -11.65 40.69
N PRO A 64 1.70 -12.41 41.54
CA PRO A 64 0.40 -12.97 41.18
C PRO A 64 -0.60 -11.86 40.75
N PRO A 65 -1.56 -12.14 39.84
CA PRO A 65 -2.53 -11.15 39.33
C PRO A 65 -3.22 -10.30 40.42
N ALA A 66 -3.75 -10.96 41.45
CA ALA A 66 -4.41 -10.28 42.57
C ALA A 66 -3.48 -9.34 43.36
N GLN A 67 -2.18 -9.68 43.47
CA GLN A 67 -1.19 -8.82 44.11
C GLN A 67 -0.72 -7.70 43.18
N ALA A 68 -0.67 -7.94 41.87
CA ALA A 68 -0.35 -6.94 40.88
C ALA A 68 -1.39 -5.80 40.86
N MET A 69 -2.68 -6.13 41.02
CA MET A 69 -3.75 -5.13 41.17
C MET A 69 -3.54 -4.25 42.41
N ARG A 70 -3.18 -4.84 43.55
CA ARG A 70 -2.89 -4.10 44.79
C ARG A 70 -1.64 -3.22 44.70
N ALA A 71 -0.75 -3.54 43.76
CA ALA A 71 0.47 -2.78 43.50
C ALA A 71 0.25 -1.59 42.55
N VAL A 72 -0.96 -1.42 42.00
CA VAL A 72 -1.33 -0.28 41.14
C VAL A 72 -1.36 0.99 42.01
N VAL A 73 -0.61 1.99 41.57
CA VAL A 73 -0.52 3.29 42.25
C VAL A 73 -1.31 4.35 41.48
N ALA A 74 -1.44 4.19 40.16
CA ALA A 74 -2.18 5.12 39.33
C ALA A 74 -3.71 4.94 39.50
N PRO A 75 -4.47 6.02 39.69
CA PRO A 75 -5.92 5.93 39.83
C PRO A 75 -6.60 5.48 38.53
N ILE A 76 -7.49 4.50 38.65
CA ILE A 76 -8.33 4.03 37.54
C ILE A 76 -9.34 5.12 37.18
N GLY A 77 -9.52 5.38 35.88
CA GLY A 77 -10.40 6.40 35.34
C GLY A 77 -9.81 7.79 35.26
N GLN A 78 -8.54 7.98 35.65
CA GLN A 78 -7.87 9.29 35.60
C GLN A 78 -6.77 9.36 34.53
N PRO A 79 -6.45 10.59 34.03
CA PRO A 79 -5.34 10.82 33.12
C PRO A 79 -3.98 10.47 33.74
N ILE A 80 -3.09 9.92 32.92
CA ILE A 80 -1.76 9.46 33.26
C ILE A 80 -0.82 9.85 32.11
N ASN A 81 0.29 10.50 32.46
CA ASN A 81 1.32 10.86 31.49
C ASN A 81 2.23 9.67 31.15
N ALA A 82 2.79 9.67 29.94
CA ALA A 82 3.86 8.77 29.55
C ALA A 82 5.03 8.88 30.56
N GLY A 83 5.58 7.75 30.96
CA GLY A 83 6.62 7.65 31.99
C GLY A 83 6.12 7.70 33.43
N ALA A 84 4.85 8.02 33.69
CA ALA A 84 4.30 7.97 35.04
C ALA A 84 4.20 6.53 35.57
N VAL A 85 4.34 6.35 36.88
CA VAL A 85 4.31 5.03 37.52
C VAL A 85 2.88 4.50 37.59
N LEU A 86 2.60 3.42 36.86
CA LEU A 86 1.30 2.72 36.90
C LEU A 86 1.18 1.85 38.14
N ALA A 87 2.22 1.06 38.38
CA ALA A 87 2.25 0.09 39.45
C ALA A 87 3.68 -0.11 39.97
N ARG A 88 3.82 -0.39 41.25
CA ARG A 88 5.13 -0.57 41.91
C ARG A 88 5.05 -1.68 42.94
N ARG A 89 6.00 -2.60 42.88
CA ARG A 89 6.22 -3.60 43.94
C ARG A 89 6.84 -2.94 45.17
N GLY A 90 6.37 -3.25 46.38
CA GLY A 90 6.94 -2.73 47.63
C GLY A 90 8.40 -3.16 47.85
N GLY A 91 9.16 -2.35 48.61
CA GLY A 91 10.58 -2.58 48.97
C GLY A 91 11.57 -1.59 48.34
N LEU A 92 12.80 -1.50 48.90
CA LEU A 92 13.83 -0.50 48.55
C LEU A 92 14.33 -0.57 47.09
N PHE A 93 14.08 -1.68 46.39
CA PHE A 93 14.44 -1.90 44.97
C PHE A 93 13.26 -2.47 44.16
N GLY A 94 12.04 -2.12 44.53
CA GLY A 94 10.83 -2.62 43.90
C GLY A 94 10.73 -2.25 42.41
N ARG A 95 10.42 -3.25 41.57
CA ARG A 95 10.15 -3.02 40.13
C ARG A 95 9.00 -2.02 39.97
N ARG A 96 9.12 -1.15 38.98
CA ARG A 96 8.10 -0.18 38.57
C ARG A 96 7.67 -0.48 37.14
N VAL A 97 6.38 -0.32 36.89
CA VAL A 97 5.82 -0.32 35.54
C VAL A 97 5.42 1.11 35.22
N LEU A 98 5.91 1.63 34.10
CA LEU A 98 5.64 2.98 33.66
C LEU A 98 4.59 2.97 32.55
N SER A 99 3.83 4.05 32.43
CA SER A 99 2.94 4.23 31.29
C SER A 99 3.74 4.45 30.01
N PRO A 100 3.46 3.73 28.92
CA PRO A 100 4.12 3.95 27.63
C PRO A 100 3.57 5.18 26.89
N VAL A 101 2.41 5.69 27.28
CA VAL A 101 1.66 6.74 26.57
C VAL A 101 0.95 7.69 27.54
N ASN A 102 0.61 8.89 27.06
CA ASN A 102 -0.40 9.74 27.70
C ASN A 102 -1.77 9.12 27.45
N GLY A 103 -2.57 8.97 28.49
CA GLY A 103 -3.85 8.28 28.40
C GLY A 103 -4.58 8.17 29.72
N THR A 104 -5.63 7.38 29.76
CA THR A 104 -6.38 7.07 30.97
C THR A 104 -6.20 5.59 31.31
N LEU A 105 -5.87 5.26 32.56
CA LEU A 105 -5.94 3.87 33.03
C LEU A 105 -7.41 3.46 33.14
N HIS A 106 -7.90 2.73 32.15
CA HIS A 106 -9.32 2.39 32.04
C HIS A 106 -9.72 1.28 33.00
N ALA A 107 -8.92 0.22 33.08
CA ALA A 107 -9.18 -0.91 33.97
C ALA A 107 -7.90 -1.69 34.26
N VAL A 108 -7.93 -2.44 35.36
CA VAL A 108 -6.96 -3.49 35.67
C VAL A 108 -7.74 -4.75 35.99
N ASP A 109 -7.53 -5.81 35.20
CA ASP A 109 -8.20 -7.08 35.40
C ASP A 109 -7.57 -7.83 36.59
N PRO A 110 -8.32 -8.10 37.67
CA PRO A 110 -7.80 -8.81 38.84
C PRO A 110 -7.45 -10.28 38.58
N ALA A 111 -8.11 -10.92 37.59
CA ALA A 111 -7.92 -12.34 37.30
C ALA A 111 -6.63 -12.56 36.49
N THR A 112 -6.36 -11.69 35.51
CA THR A 112 -5.21 -11.84 34.60
C THR A 112 -4.04 -10.93 34.95
N GLY A 113 -4.27 -9.83 35.68
CA GLY A 113 -3.27 -8.83 36.04
C GLY A 113 -2.91 -7.89 34.89
N TYR A 114 -3.75 -7.80 33.85
CA TYR A 114 -3.58 -6.87 32.73
C TYR A 114 -4.16 -5.50 33.06
N ALA A 115 -3.41 -4.44 32.77
CA ALA A 115 -3.87 -3.06 32.76
C ALA A 115 -4.18 -2.61 31.33
N PHE A 116 -5.27 -1.87 31.17
CA PHE A 116 -5.72 -1.29 29.91
C PHE A 116 -5.61 0.23 29.98
N ILE A 117 -4.80 0.81 29.09
CA ILE A 117 -4.63 2.26 29.00
C ILE A 117 -5.22 2.72 27.69
N VAL A 118 -6.19 3.63 27.75
CA VAL A 118 -6.77 4.25 26.56
C VAL A 118 -5.97 5.51 26.28
N PRO A 119 -5.22 5.60 25.16
CA PRO A 119 -4.44 6.79 24.84
C PRO A 119 -5.35 8.01 24.62
N GLU A 120 -4.83 9.20 24.92
CA GLU A 120 -5.55 10.43 24.59
C GLU A 120 -5.78 10.56 23.08
N PRO A 121 -6.99 10.97 22.63
CA PRO A 121 -7.24 11.23 21.22
C PRO A 121 -6.29 12.29 20.67
N ARG A 122 -5.71 12.04 19.49
CA ARG A 122 -4.84 13.01 18.83
C ARG A 122 -5.61 13.79 17.78
N GLN A 123 -5.45 15.11 17.77
CA GLN A 123 -5.94 15.93 16.66
C GLN A 123 -5.16 15.58 15.39
N ILE A 124 -5.88 15.44 14.29
CA ILE A 124 -5.31 15.17 12.97
C ILE A 124 -5.88 16.13 11.94
N THR A 125 -5.05 16.47 10.97
CA THR A 125 -5.41 17.22 9.76
C THR A 125 -5.37 16.26 8.58
N LEU A 126 -6.40 16.33 7.74
CA LEU A 126 -6.47 15.59 6.49
C LEU A 126 -6.21 16.56 5.33
N THR A 127 -5.18 16.29 4.54
CA THR A 127 -4.91 17.02 3.31
C THR A 127 -5.61 16.38 2.11
N ALA A 128 -5.86 17.17 1.07
CA ALA A 128 -6.39 16.68 -0.20
C ALA A 128 -5.49 15.59 -0.80
N GLY A 129 -4.17 15.79 -0.77
CA GLY A 129 -3.16 14.90 -1.34
C GLY A 129 -3.11 14.90 -2.87
N ILE A 130 -4.16 15.41 -3.52
CA ILE A 130 -4.28 15.48 -4.98
C ILE A 130 -5.05 16.75 -5.34
N ARG A 131 -4.65 17.40 -6.43
CA ARG A 131 -5.43 18.51 -6.99
C ARG A 131 -6.72 17.99 -7.61
N GLY A 132 -7.80 18.76 -7.55
CA GLY A 132 -9.07 18.37 -8.15
C GLY A 132 -10.26 19.20 -7.71
N ILE A 133 -11.45 18.66 -7.97
CA ILE A 133 -12.73 19.25 -7.54
C ILE A 133 -13.33 18.37 -6.44
N VAL A 134 -13.80 18.99 -5.36
CA VAL A 134 -14.56 18.32 -4.30
C VAL A 134 -15.95 18.02 -4.85
N MET A 135 -16.25 16.74 -5.08
CA MET A 135 -17.51 16.33 -5.68
C MET A 135 -18.56 15.99 -4.65
N GLU A 136 -18.17 15.44 -3.50
CA GLU A 136 -19.09 15.02 -2.45
C GLU A 136 -18.41 15.16 -1.07
N VAL A 137 -19.21 15.53 -0.08
CA VAL A 137 -18.85 15.49 1.34
C VAL A 137 -19.92 14.65 2.04
N ILE A 138 -19.52 13.55 2.68
CA ILE A 138 -20.42 12.54 3.23
C ILE A 138 -20.15 12.41 4.74
N ASP A 139 -21.21 12.53 5.54
CA ASP A 139 -21.24 12.32 6.99
C ASP A 139 -20.16 13.09 7.78
N ASN A 140 -19.75 14.27 7.30
CA ASN A 140 -18.65 15.07 7.87
C ASN A 140 -17.36 14.24 8.08
N ARG A 141 -17.13 13.23 7.24
CA ARG A 141 -16.05 12.26 7.42
C ARG A 141 -15.31 11.95 6.13
N ARG A 142 -16.05 11.77 5.04
CA ARG A 142 -15.50 11.40 3.73
C ARG A 142 -15.64 12.54 2.76
N ILE A 143 -14.55 12.85 2.07
CA ILE A 143 -14.49 13.86 1.01
C ILE A 143 -14.07 13.14 -0.26
N VAL A 144 -14.83 13.31 -1.33
CA VAL A 144 -14.55 12.74 -2.64
C VAL A 144 -13.97 13.83 -3.53
N ILE A 145 -12.76 13.61 -4.04
CA ILE A 145 -12.09 14.51 -4.98
C ILE A 145 -12.04 13.82 -6.34
N GLU A 146 -12.48 14.53 -7.38
CA GLU A 146 -12.31 14.08 -8.76
C GLU A 146 -11.24 14.90 -9.47
N THR A 147 -10.38 14.20 -10.20
CA THR A 147 -9.39 14.82 -11.07
C THR A 147 -9.26 14.01 -12.36
N PRO A 148 -9.09 14.67 -13.51
CA PRO A 148 -8.65 13.96 -14.68
C PRO A 148 -7.23 13.44 -14.46
N ALA A 149 -6.99 12.17 -14.76
CA ALA A 149 -5.73 11.52 -14.46
C ALA A 149 -5.41 10.36 -15.41
N ALA A 150 -4.12 10.10 -15.57
CA ALA A 150 -3.65 8.77 -15.91
C ALA A 150 -3.62 7.92 -14.63
N GLN A 151 -3.94 6.64 -14.75
CA GLN A 151 -3.95 5.71 -13.62
C GLN A 151 -3.10 4.48 -13.96
N LEU A 152 -2.35 4.01 -12.97
CA LEU A 152 -1.60 2.76 -13.03
C LEU A 152 -1.98 1.91 -11.83
N TYR A 153 -2.21 0.62 -12.06
CA TYR A 153 -2.56 -0.35 -11.02
C TYR A 153 -1.41 -1.32 -10.81
N GLY A 154 -0.83 -1.32 -9.62
CA GLY A 154 0.22 -2.27 -9.26
C GLY A 154 -0.32 -3.67 -8.93
N ALA A 155 0.59 -4.61 -8.74
CA ALA A 155 0.30 -5.94 -8.22
C ALA A 155 0.34 -5.98 -6.67
N GLY A 156 1.12 -5.11 -6.01
CA GLY A 156 1.27 -5.12 -4.56
C GLY A 156 1.74 -3.79 -3.99
N GLY A 157 1.28 -3.46 -2.78
CA GLY A 157 1.52 -2.18 -2.13
C GLY A 157 1.86 -2.32 -0.64
N PHE A 158 2.73 -1.44 -0.14
CA PHE A 158 3.15 -1.34 1.26
C PHE A 158 3.17 0.12 1.71
N GLY A 159 3.03 0.35 3.02
CA GLY A 159 3.01 1.69 3.59
C GLY A 159 1.65 2.37 3.45
N ASN A 160 1.58 3.63 3.86
CA ASN A 160 0.36 4.43 3.78
C ASN A 160 0.17 5.05 2.40
N ASP A 161 -1.01 5.58 2.13
CA ASP A 161 -1.22 6.43 0.97
C ASP A 161 -0.30 7.66 1.06
N CYS A 162 0.25 8.09 -0.07
CA CYS A 162 1.15 9.24 -0.12
C CYS A 162 0.98 10.06 -1.39
N ASN A 163 1.48 11.29 -1.38
CA ASN A 163 1.56 12.15 -2.54
C ASN A 163 2.94 12.76 -2.66
N GLY A 164 3.37 13.09 -3.87
CA GLY A 164 4.67 13.69 -4.11
C GLY A 164 4.94 13.89 -5.59
N VAL A 165 6.13 14.39 -5.90
CA VAL A 165 6.60 14.57 -7.27
C VAL A 165 7.44 13.35 -7.67
N THR A 166 7.18 12.81 -8.85
CA THR A 166 7.93 11.67 -9.39
C THR A 166 9.36 12.05 -9.74
N ARG A 167 10.29 11.12 -9.50
CA ARG A 167 11.68 11.20 -9.92
C ARG A 167 12.10 9.86 -10.52
N LEU A 168 12.27 9.82 -11.83
CA LEU A 168 12.79 8.66 -12.54
C LEU A 168 14.29 8.50 -12.25
N LEU A 169 14.70 7.33 -11.75
CA LEU A 169 16.10 7.03 -11.43
C LEU A 169 16.78 6.10 -12.45
N THR A 170 16.00 5.40 -13.27
CA THR A 170 16.50 4.42 -14.25
C THR A 170 16.01 4.76 -15.65
N LEU A 171 16.73 4.32 -16.68
CA LEU A 171 16.37 4.58 -18.08
C LEU A 171 15.77 3.36 -18.78
N ASP A 172 15.89 2.18 -18.17
CA ASP A 172 15.42 0.91 -18.72
C ASP A 172 14.49 0.17 -17.74
N PRO A 173 13.42 -0.50 -18.22
CA PRO A 173 12.51 -1.28 -17.37
C PRO A 173 13.17 -2.46 -16.63
N GLY A 174 14.34 -2.92 -17.10
CA GLY A 174 15.15 -3.97 -16.47
C GLY A 174 16.18 -3.45 -15.47
N GLU A 175 16.42 -2.14 -15.40
CA GLU A 175 17.45 -1.56 -14.54
C GLU A 175 16.96 -1.44 -13.08
N PRO A 176 17.73 -1.94 -12.09
CA PRO A 176 17.37 -1.80 -10.68
C PRO A 176 17.81 -0.43 -10.11
N ILE A 177 17.09 0.04 -9.10
CA ILE A 177 17.53 1.20 -8.30
C ILE A 177 18.71 0.77 -7.42
N THR A 178 19.81 1.50 -7.55
CA THR A 178 21.01 1.34 -6.72
C THR A 178 21.05 2.39 -5.61
N GLU A 179 21.82 2.12 -4.55
CA GLU A 179 21.97 3.06 -3.43
C GLU A 179 22.55 4.40 -3.88
N GLN A 180 23.45 4.40 -4.85
CA GLN A 180 24.14 5.59 -5.34
C GLN A 180 23.19 6.56 -6.05
N MET A 181 22.09 6.06 -6.62
CA MET A 181 21.08 6.89 -7.30
C MET A 181 20.21 7.69 -6.31
N ILE A 182 20.20 7.34 -5.03
CA ILE A 182 19.41 8.02 -3.99
C ILE A 182 20.29 9.10 -3.36
N ASP A 183 19.92 10.35 -3.59
CA ASP A 183 20.65 11.53 -3.13
C ASP A 183 19.71 12.56 -2.47
N ALA A 184 20.23 13.76 -2.18
CA ALA A 184 19.46 14.84 -1.58
C ALA A 184 18.27 15.31 -2.46
N GLN A 185 18.34 15.12 -3.77
CA GLN A 185 17.25 15.51 -4.68
C GLN A 185 16.09 14.49 -4.68
N SER A 186 16.26 13.32 -4.05
CA SER A 186 15.19 12.34 -3.82
C SER A 186 14.33 12.69 -2.60
N MET A 187 14.71 13.71 -1.82
CA MET A 187 13.97 14.13 -0.63
C MET A 187 12.52 14.49 -0.96
N PHE A 188 11.58 13.90 -0.22
CA PHE A 188 10.13 14.01 -0.44
C PHE A 188 9.59 13.56 -1.81
N ALA A 189 10.44 12.99 -2.67
CA ALA A 189 10.04 12.50 -3.99
C ALA A 189 9.38 11.13 -3.91
N ILE A 190 8.75 10.75 -5.01
CA ILE A 190 8.35 9.38 -5.31
C ILE A 190 9.31 8.87 -6.39
N ILE A 191 10.24 8.00 -6.01
CA ILE A 191 11.26 7.51 -6.93
C ILE A 191 10.72 6.35 -7.77
N ILE A 192 11.07 6.34 -9.05
CA ILE A 192 10.66 5.29 -10.01
C ILE A 192 11.90 4.55 -10.48
N GLY A 193 11.80 3.23 -10.52
CA GLY A 193 12.81 2.34 -11.11
C GLY A 193 12.17 1.26 -11.96
N GLY A 194 12.98 0.64 -12.83
CA GLY A 194 12.56 -0.43 -13.71
C GLY A 194 12.31 -1.73 -12.96
N SER A 195 13.36 -2.50 -12.67
CA SER A 195 13.21 -3.86 -12.16
C SER A 195 13.00 -3.92 -10.67
N GLY A 196 14.04 -3.70 -9.85
CA GLY A 196 13.92 -3.85 -8.40
C GLY A 196 14.82 -2.92 -7.60
N ILE A 197 14.85 -3.14 -6.28
CA ILE A 197 15.60 -2.33 -5.32
C ILE A 197 16.11 -3.22 -4.18
N SER A 198 17.29 -2.93 -3.66
CA SER A 198 17.84 -3.64 -2.49
C SER A 198 17.27 -3.11 -1.17
N ALA A 199 17.36 -3.90 -0.11
CA ALA A 199 17.00 -3.47 1.24
C ALA A 199 17.87 -2.29 1.72
N ALA A 200 19.14 -2.25 1.29
CA ALA A 200 20.04 -1.15 1.61
C ALA A 200 19.62 0.15 0.91
N ALA A 201 19.25 0.08 -0.39
CA ALA A 201 18.70 1.23 -1.10
C ALA A 201 17.36 1.70 -0.52
N LEU A 202 16.48 0.79 -0.09
CA LEU A 202 15.24 1.16 0.62
C LEU A 202 15.53 1.87 1.95
N ARG A 203 16.50 1.40 2.75
CA ARG A 203 16.91 2.09 3.98
C ARG A 203 17.47 3.48 3.70
N LYS A 204 18.31 3.61 2.67
CA LYS A 204 18.82 4.91 2.23
C LYS A 204 17.69 5.84 1.76
N ALA A 205 16.66 5.31 1.09
CA ALA A 205 15.47 6.08 0.71
C ALA A 205 14.75 6.63 1.96
N VAL A 206 14.61 5.82 3.02
CA VAL A 206 14.05 6.27 4.31
C VAL A 206 14.91 7.37 4.94
N GLU A 207 16.23 7.19 4.98
CA GLU A 207 17.18 8.19 5.51
C GLU A 207 17.10 9.52 4.77
N HIS A 208 16.91 9.48 3.45
CA HIS A 208 16.72 10.65 2.60
C HIS A 208 15.26 11.16 2.55
N GLN A 209 14.36 10.64 3.39
CA GLN A 209 12.95 11.07 3.48
C GLN A 209 12.18 10.96 2.15
N VAL A 210 12.47 9.94 1.35
CA VAL A 210 11.69 9.57 0.16
C VAL A 210 10.27 9.18 0.59
N ARG A 211 9.24 9.71 -0.08
CA ARG A 211 7.83 9.43 0.27
C ARG A 211 7.34 8.09 -0.28
N GLY A 212 7.84 7.69 -1.45
CA GLY A 212 7.45 6.43 -2.06
C GLY A 212 8.40 5.93 -3.14
N VAL A 213 8.24 4.65 -3.49
CA VAL A 213 9.01 3.92 -4.49
C VAL A 213 8.05 3.16 -5.40
N ILE A 214 8.20 3.28 -6.71
CA ILE A 214 7.47 2.50 -7.72
C ILE A 214 8.50 1.67 -8.51
N ILE A 215 8.37 0.35 -8.48
CA ILE A 215 9.29 -0.59 -9.13
C ILE A 215 8.54 -1.80 -9.71
N GLY A 216 9.20 -2.51 -10.61
CA GLY A 216 8.69 -3.74 -11.21
C GLY A 216 8.39 -4.82 -10.16
N SER A 217 9.46 -5.32 -9.56
CA SER A 217 9.42 -6.37 -8.57
C SER A 217 10.47 -6.18 -7.48
N ILE A 218 10.36 -6.98 -6.42
CA ILE A 218 11.37 -7.02 -5.37
C ILE A 218 11.57 -8.45 -4.89
N ALA A 219 12.83 -8.83 -4.70
CA ALA A 219 13.15 -10.16 -4.20
C ALA A 219 12.66 -10.32 -2.76
N GLU A 220 12.11 -11.49 -2.44
CA GLU A 220 11.59 -11.79 -1.09
C GLU A 220 12.64 -11.51 0.01
N ARG A 221 13.91 -11.82 -0.27
CA ARG A 221 15.01 -11.59 0.67
C ARG A 221 15.20 -10.11 1.04
N GLU A 222 15.02 -9.21 0.07
CA GLU A 222 15.21 -7.77 0.27
C GLU A 222 14.05 -7.21 1.10
N LEU A 223 12.81 -7.63 0.80
CA LEU A 223 11.64 -7.31 1.62
C LEU A 223 11.83 -7.75 3.07
N ARG A 224 12.23 -9.01 3.31
CA ARG A 224 12.47 -9.52 4.66
C ARG A 224 13.56 -8.74 5.38
N ALA A 225 14.65 -8.42 4.69
CA ALA A 225 15.75 -7.65 5.27
C ALA A 225 15.33 -6.21 5.62
N PHE A 226 14.51 -5.58 4.78
CA PHE A 226 13.99 -4.24 5.02
C PHE A 226 13.01 -4.20 6.21
N PHE A 227 12.05 -5.11 6.25
CA PHE A 227 11.06 -5.19 7.33
C PHE A 227 11.53 -5.94 8.58
N GLN A 228 12.75 -6.48 8.58
CA GLN A 228 13.33 -7.28 9.66
C GLN A 228 12.46 -8.50 10.05
N TRP A 229 11.88 -9.17 9.06
CA TRP A 229 11.07 -10.36 9.27
C TRP A 229 11.93 -11.60 9.51
N ALA A 230 11.75 -12.26 10.65
CA ALA A 230 12.54 -13.42 11.08
C ALA A 230 12.23 -14.73 10.32
N LYS A 231 11.06 -14.82 9.67
CA LYS A 231 10.66 -15.97 8.84
C LYS A 231 10.38 -15.49 7.41
N ARG A 232 10.03 -16.43 6.51
CA ARG A 232 9.38 -16.09 5.22
C ARG A 232 8.31 -15.04 5.44
N VAL A 233 7.99 -14.30 4.37
CA VAL A 233 6.93 -13.30 4.35
C VAL A 233 5.79 -13.73 5.29
N PRO A 234 5.25 -12.88 6.18
CA PRO A 234 4.34 -13.30 7.26
C PRO A 234 3.08 -13.98 6.77
N TRP A 235 2.92 -13.95 5.46
CA TRP A 235 1.95 -14.69 4.78
C TRP A 235 2.70 -15.93 4.03
N PRO A 236 2.18 -17.21 4.01
CA PRO A 236 2.50 -18.25 2.99
C PRO A 236 2.00 -18.03 1.53
N ILE A 237 2.88 -17.63 0.59
CA ILE A 237 2.54 -17.50 -0.85
C ILE A 237 2.14 -18.87 -1.45
N GLY A 238 1.03 -18.93 -2.18
CA GLY A 238 0.62 -20.11 -2.96
C GLY A 238 -0.36 -21.08 -2.29
N VAL A 239 -0.82 -20.81 -1.06
CA VAL A 239 -1.90 -21.61 -0.42
C VAL A 239 -3.30 -21.07 -0.77
N ARG A 240 -4.29 -21.96 -0.87
CA ARG A 240 -5.67 -21.60 -1.25
C ARG A 240 -6.35 -20.55 -0.36
N ASN A 241 -5.91 -20.39 0.90
CA ASN A 241 -6.47 -19.44 1.87
C ASN A 241 -5.55 -18.25 2.15
N TRP A 242 -4.60 -18.04 1.23
CA TRP A 242 -3.66 -16.94 1.27
C TRP A 242 -4.31 -15.58 1.20
N GLN A 243 -3.93 -14.65 2.08
CA GLN A 243 -4.39 -13.26 2.01
C GLN A 243 -3.22 -12.29 2.14
N TRP A 244 -2.97 -11.51 1.09
CA TRP A 244 -2.38 -10.18 1.25
C TRP A 244 -3.54 -9.27 1.61
N SER A 245 -3.82 -9.17 2.91
CA SER A 245 -4.88 -8.33 3.45
C SER A 245 -4.25 -7.29 4.36
N GLY A 246 -4.40 -6.02 3.98
CA GLY A 246 -4.16 -4.89 4.86
C GLY A 246 -2.92 -4.06 4.54
N ASN A 247 -2.92 -2.87 5.12
CA ASN A 247 -1.80 -1.92 5.09
C ASN A 247 -0.66 -2.47 5.95
N ILE A 248 0.40 -2.96 5.30
CA ILE A 248 1.64 -3.30 5.98
C ILE A 248 2.36 -2.00 6.28
N ALA A 249 2.43 -1.66 7.57
CA ALA A 249 3.13 -0.47 8.04
C ALA A 249 4.58 -0.49 7.52
N ALA A 250 4.92 0.53 6.74
CA ALA A 250 6.24 0.75 6.19
C ALA A 250 6.62 2.22 6.37
N PRO A 251 7.91 2.53 6.55
CA PRO A 251 8.37 3.91 6.74
C PRO A 251 8.23 4.78 5.48
N LEU A 252 8.08 4.16 4.31
CA LEU A 252 7.76 4.80 3.04
C LEU A 252 6.81 3.91 2.24
N THR A 253 6.18 4.48 1.21
CA THR A 253 5.22 3.77 0.36
C THR A 253 5.93 2.96 -0.72
N ILE A 254 5.61 1.68 -0.91
CA ILE A 254 6.22 0.85 -1.96
C ILE A 254 5.10 0.31 -2.86
N VAL A 255 5.20 0.54 -4.16
CA VAL A 255 4.31 -0.03 -5.17
C VAL A 255 5.11 -0.95 -6.09
N LEU A 256 4.64 -2.18 -6.22
CA LEU A 256 5.18 -3.20 -7.11
C LEU A 256 4.22 -3.40 -8.28
N THR A 257 4.69 -3.32 -9.52
CA THR A 257 3.85 -3.52 -10.70
C THR A 257 3.72 -4.99 -11.12
N GLU A 258 4.75 -5.81 -10.91
CA GLU A 258 4.84 -7.24 -11.22
C GLU A 258 4.80 -8.10 -9.95
N GLY A 259 5.24 -7.56 -8.81
CA GLY A 259 5.09 -8.18 -7.49
C GLY A 259 6.39 -8.69 -6.88
N ILE A 260 6.34 -9.82 -6.15
CA ILE A 260 7.53 -10.38 -5.49
C ILE A 260 8.29 -11.27 -6.49
N GLY A 261 9.59 -11.01 -6.67
CA GLY A 261 10.43 -11.70 -7.64
C GLY A 261 11.56 -10.80 -8.16
N ASN A 262 12.03 -11.08 -9.38
CA ASN A 262 13.07 -10.32 -10.06
C ASN A 262 12.64 -9.93 -11.50
N ALA A 263 11.33 -9.83 -11.74
CA ALA A 263 10.80 -9.44 -13.04
C ALA A 263 11.00 -7.93 -13.30
N PRO A 264 11.37 -7.54 -14.54
CA PRO A 264 11.38 -6.14 -14.95
C PRO A 264 9.95 -5.58 -14.98
N MET A 265 9.83 -4.25 -14.88
CA MET A 265 8.55 -3.60 -15.12
C MET A 265 8.13 -3.80 -16.57
N ALA A 266 6.86 -4.10 -16.81
CA ALA A 266 6.35 -4.16 -18.18
C ALA A 266 6.56 -2.82 -18.90
N ALA A 267 7.14 -2.85 -20.11
CA ALA A 267 7.53 -1.64 -20.84
C ALA A 267 6.41 -0.58 -20.94
N PRO A 268 5.13 -0.93 -21.24
CA PRO A 268 4.06 0.08 -21.29
C PRO A 268 3.78 0.80 -19.96
N LEU A 269 4.05 0.14 -18.82
CA LEU A 269 3.90 0.74 -17.49
C LEU A 269 5.08 1.68 -17.20
N PHE A 270 6.30 1.22 -17.52
CA PHE A 270 7.51 2.02 -17.38
C PHE A 270 7.44 3.28 -18.25
N ASP A 271 7.02 3.16 -19.52
CA ASP A 271 6.86 4.28 -20.44
C ASP A 271 5.84 5.30 -19.92
N LEU A 272 4.73 4.85 -19.33
CA LEU A 272 3.75 5.77 -18.73
C LEU A 272 4.38 6.57 -17.59
N LEU A 273 5.14 5.92 -16.71
CA LEU A 273 5.79 6.58 -15.58
C LEU A 273 6.92 7.52 -16.04
N ALA A 274 7.75 7.08 -16.99
CA ALA A 274 8.85 7.86 -17.54
C ALA A 274 8.36 9.12 -18.28
N ASN A 275 7.28 9.00 -19.05
CA ASN A 275 6.63 10.15 -19.71
C ASN A 275 5.98 11.12 -18.72
N ASN A 276 5.83 10.72 -17.45
CA ASN A 276 5.31 11.54 -16.35
C ASN A 276 6.36 11.74 -15.25
N ASP A 277 7.64 11.76 -15.60
CA ASP A 277 8.70 12.20 -14.68
C ASP A 277 8.48 13.67 -14.27
N ARG A 278 8.83 14.01 -13.02
CA ARG A 278 8.63 15.35 -12.42
C ARG A 278 7.18 15.81 -12.39
N ARG A 279 6.23 14.88 -12.34
CA ARG A 279 4.81 15.17 -12.20
C ARG A 279 4.36 14.82 -10.78
N GLU A 280 3.37 15.56 -10.30
CA GLU A 280 2.69 15.21 -9.06
C GLU A 280 1.94 13.90 -9.25
N VAL A 281 1.95 13.06 -8.22
CA VAL A 281 1.16 11.83 -8.16
C VAL A 281 0.57 11.63 -6.77
N PHE A 282 -0.54 10.91 -6.72
CA PHE A 282 -1.12 10.37 -5.50
C PHE A 282 -1.11 8.84 -5.59
N ILE A 283 -0.67 8.18 -4.52
CA ILE A 283 -0.61 6.73 -4.42
C ILE A 283 -1.58 6.28 -3.36
N GLU A 284 -2.53 5.44 -3.77
CA GLU A 284 -3.30 4.59 -2.86
C GLU A 284 -2.56 3.25 -2.73
N SER A 285 -1.97 2.98 -1.57
CA SER A 285 -1.13 1.80 -1.36
C SER A 285 -1.92 0.56 -0.95
N ASN A 286 -3.14 0.76 -0.44
CA ASN A 286 -3.93 -0.31 0.16
C ASN A 286 -4.20 -1.44 -0.85
N THR A 287 -3.71 -2.63 -0.52
CA THR A 287 -3.76 -3.80 -1.39
C THR A 287 -4.56 -4.92 -0.72
N SER A 288 -5.52 -5.46 -1.46
CA SER A 288 -6.28 -6.66 -1.13
C SER A 288 -6.33 -7.57 -2.36
N LEU A 289 -5.56 -8.66 -2.34
CA LEU A 289 -5.50 -9.57 -3.49
C LEU A 289 -6.66 -10.58 -3.54
N ARG A 290 -7.63 -10.46 -2.62
CA ARG A 290 -8.91 -11.20 -2.59
C ARG A 290 -10.07 -10.26 -2.36
N GLN A 291 -11.30 -10.78 -2.46
CA GLN A 291 -12.53 -10.01 -2.36
C GLN A 291 -12.66 -9.27 -1.01
N PRO A 292 -12.93 -7.95 -1.01
CA PRO A 292 -12.98 -7.06 -2.18
C PRO A 292 -11.57 -6.83 -2.77
N HIS A 293 -11.40 -7.18 -4.06
CA HIS A 293 -10.10 -7.06 -4.74
C HIS A 293 -9.74 -5.58 -4.87
N ARG A 294 -8.56 -5.20 -4.36
CA ARG A 294 -8.02 -3.86 -4.44
C ARG A 294 -6.54 -3.93 -4.79
N ARG A 295 -6.17 -3.27 -5.87
CA ARG A 295 -4.78 -3.09 -6.29
C ARG A 295 -4.31 -1.71 -5.84
N PRO A 296 -3.01 -1.55 -5.52
CA PRO A 296 -2.47 -0.22 -5.29
C PRO A 296 -2.60 0.59 -6.58
N ARG A 297 -2.89 1.88 -6.44
CA ARG A 297 -3.24 2.76 -7.55
C ARG A 297 -2.37 4.00 -7.52
N VAL A 298 -1.64 4.23 -8.60
CA VAL A 298 -0.87 5.46 -8.84
C VAL A 298 -1.71 6.35 -9.74
N ILE A 299 -2.00 7.56 -9.27
CA ILE A 299 -2.87 8.53 -9.94
C ILE A 299 -2.02 9.73 -10.32
N ILE A 300 -1.95 10.03 -11.61
CA ILE A 300 -1.14 11.11 -12.17
C ILE A 300 -2.08 12.19 -12.73
N PRO A 301 -2.32 13.31 -12.03
CA PRO A 301 -3.21 14.36 -12.48
C PRO A 301 -2.80 14.96 -13.84
N LEU A 302 -3.72 14.95 -14.79
CA LEU A 302 -3.54 15.55 -16.12
C LEU A 302 -4.08 16.97 -16.13
N SER A 303 -3.40 17.88 -16.81
CA SER A 303 -3.84 19.28 -16.92
C SER A 303 -5.05 19.45 -17.85
N ARG A 304 -5.27 18.48 -18.76
CA ARG A 304 -6.40 18.40 -19.69
C ARG A 304 -6.78 16.93 -19.85
N SER A 305 -8.07 16.65 -19.90
CA SER A 305 -8.61 15.34 -20.21
C SER A 305 -9.74 15.48 -21.22
N SER A 306 -9.79 14.58 -22.18
CA SER A 306 -10.95 14.37 -23.06
C SER A 306 -11.92 13.33 -22.48
N ALA A 307 -11.53 12.62 -21.42
CA ALA A 307 -12.31 11.54 -20.84
C ALA A 307 -13.25 12.06 -19.74
N THR A 308 -14.51 11.64 -19.85
CA THR A 308 -15.62 11.96 -18.94
C THR A 308 -16.08 10.75 -18.11
N SER A 309 -15.50 9.57 -18.32
CA SER A 309 -15.87 8.35 -17.61
C SER A 309 -15.21 8.29 -16.23
N LEU A 310 -16.00 7.92 -15.22
CA LEU A 310 -15.55 7.57 -13.87
C LEU A 310 -15.21 6.07 -13.75
N GLU A 311 -15.88 5.23 -14.53
CA GLU A 311 -15.65 3.79 -14.50
C GLU A 311 -14.40 3.43 -15.31
N PRO A 312 -13.48 2.62 -14.73
CA PRO A 312 -12.36 2.07 -15.46
C PRO A 312 -12.84 1.22 -16.65
N PRO A 313 -12.22 1.36 -17.83
CA PRO A 313 -12.55 0.51 -18.97
C PRO A 313 -12.22 -0.96 -18.64
N ARG A 314 -13.01 -1.89 -19.19
CA ARG A 314 -12.77 -3.34 -19.08
C ARG A 314 -12.69 -3.95 -20.47
N PRO A 315 -11.57 -3.75 -21.20
CA PRO A 315 -11.44 -4.26 -22.55
C PRO A 315 -11.51 -5.80 -22.54
N PRO A 316 -12.30 -6.43 -23.43
CA PRO A 316 -12.41 -7.87 -23.46
C PRO A 316 -11.13 -8.50 -24.00
N LEU A 317 -10.77 -9.66 -23.45
CA LEU A 317 -9.71 -10.49 -24.02
C LEU A 317 -10.17 -11.04 -25.38
N ARG A 318 -9.50 -10.63 -26.46
CA ARG A 318 -9.80 -11.02 -27.84
C ARG A 318 -8.53 -11.25 -28.64
N ILE A 319 -8.65 -11.93 -29.79
CA ILE A 319 -7.54 -12.09 -30.74
C ILE A 319 -7.05 -10.69 -31.16
N GLY A 320 -5.73 -10.51 -31.18
CA GLY A 320 -5.05 -9.25 -31.46
C GLY A 320 -4.96 -8.28 -30.27
N ALA A 321 -5.55 -8.60 -29.12
CA ALA A 321 -5.42 -7.76 -27.92
C ALA A 321 -3.96 -7.74 -27.42
N LEU A 322 -3.49 -6.57 -27.00
CA LEU A 322 -2.19 -6.41 -26.34
C LEU A 322 -2.32 -6.81 -24.87
N VAL A 323 -1.46 -7.72 -24.44
CA VAL A 323 -1.55 -8.32 -23.11
C VAL A 323 -0.21 -8.31 -22.38
N ARG A 324 -0.29 -8.28 -21.05
CA ARG A 324 0.80 -8.53 -20.11
C ARG A 324 0.66 -9.94 -19.55
N LEU A 325 1.79 -10.62 -19.40
CA LEU A 325 1.84 -11.97 -18.83
C LEU A 325 2.08 -11.93 -17.32
N LEU A 326 1.38 -12.81 -16.60
CA LEU A 326 1.36 -12.89 -15.13
C LEU A 326 1.78 -14.26 -14.58
N ASP A 327 2.18 -15.19 -15.44
CA ASP A 327 2.80 -16.44 -15.03
C ASP A 327 4.22 -16.21 -14.51
N HIS A 328 4.81 -17.21 -13.88
CA HIS A 328 6.10 -17.05 -13.20
C HIS A 328 7.26 -16.81 -14.16
N ASP A 329 7.26 -17.51 -15.30
CA ASP A 329 8.42 -17.59 -16.20
C ASP A 329 8.49 -16.37 -17.14
N HIS A 330 7.33 -15.77 -17.44
CA HIS A 330 7.20 -14.65 -18.38
C HIS A 330 6.63 -13.38 -17.73
N LEU A 331 6.67 -13.29 -16.40
CA LEU A 331 6.07 -12.18 -15.64
C LEU A 331 6.51 -10.81 -16.18
N GLY A 332 5.54 -9.94 -16.48
CA GLY A 332 5.79 -8.58 -16.97
C GLY A 332 6.08 -8.49 -18.48
N GLN A 333 6.31 -9.61 -19.17
CA GLN A 333 6.45 -9.60 -20.62
C GLN A 333 5.13 -9.26 -21.31
N THR A 334 5.23 -8.66 -22.49
CA THR A 334 4.08 -8.25 -23.29
C THR A 334 4.04 -8.95 -24.64
N GLY A 335 2.83 -9.14 -25.16
CA GLY A 335 2.62 -9.74 -26.46
C GLY A 335 1.19 -9.55 -26.95
N SER A 336 0.88 -10.13 -28.11
CA SER A 336 -0.45 -10.08 -28.72
C SER A 336 -1.12 -11.44 -28.70
N VAL A 337 -2.42 -11.49 -28.40
CA VAL A 337 -3.18 -12.74 -28.42
C VAL A 337 -3.32 -13.25 -29.85
N ARG A 338 -2.74 -14.42 -30.15
CA ARG A 338 -2.87 -15.09 -31.46
C ARG A 338 -4.11 -15.97 -31.52
N SER A 339 -4.38 -16.74 -30.47
CA SER A 339 -5.48 -17.70 -30.43
C SER A 339 -6.18 -17.70 -29.07
N LEU A 340 -7.50 -17.81 -29.10
CA LEU A 340 -8.34 -17.89 -27.90
C LEU A 340 -9.40 -19.01 -28.07
N PRO A 341 -9.00 -20.29 -28.00
CA PRO A 341 -9.91 -21.42 -28.25
C PRO A 341 -11.05 -21.46 -27.23
N ALA A 342 -12.28 -21.74 -27.67
CA ALA A 342 -13.44 -21.88 -26.79
C ALA A 342 -13.32 -23.06 -25.83
N LEU A 343 -12.72 -24.16 -26.27
CA LEU A 343 -12.52 -25.37 -25.48
C LEU A 343 -11.17 -25.35 -24.73
N PRO A 344 -11.12 -25.91 -23.51
CA PRO A 344 -9.88 -26.04 -22.74
C PRO A 344 -8.76 -26.78 -23.51
N GLN A 345 -7.57 -26.20 -23.49
CA GLN A 345 -6.36 -26.74 -24.12
C GLN A 345 -5.48 -27.44 -23.08
N ARG A 346 -4.73 -28.45 -23.52
CA ARG A 346 -3.70 -29.11 -22.71
C ARG A 346 -2.41 -28.30 -22.82
N LEU A 347 -1.96 -27.76 -21.69
CA LEU A 347 -0.73 -26.98 -21.60
C LEU A 347 0.51 -27.90 -21.51
N PRO A 348 1.73 -27.37 -21.74
CA PRO A 348 2.97 -28.13 -21.55
C PRO A 348 3.12 -28.72 -20.15
N SER A 349 2.55 -28.06 -19.13
CA SER A 349 2.47 -28.57 -17.74
C SER A 349 1.58 -29.81 -17.57
N GLY A 350 0.88 -30.25 -18.63
CA GLY A 350 -0.08 -31.35 -18.61
C GLY A 350 -1.49 -30.96 -18.15
N VAL A 351 -1.65 -29.76 -17.59
CA VAL A 351 -2.95 -29.24 -17.11
C VAL A 351 -3.85 -28.89 -18.29
N ARG A 352 -5.13 -29.26 -18.21
CA ARG A 352 -6.15 -28.87 -19.17
C ARG A 352 -6.99 -27.72 -18.62
N THR A 353 -6.94 -26.56 -19.27
CA THR A 353 -7.61 -25.35 -18.80
C THR A 353 -7.97 -24.41 -19.94
N ALA A 354 -8.81 -23.40 -19.67
CA ALA A 354 -9.05 -22.31 -20.61
C ALA A 354 -7.72 -21.57 -20.84
N ALA A 355 -7.23 -21.59 -22.07
CA ALA A 355 -5.93 -21.06 -22.43
C ALA A 355 -6.03 -19.96 -23.49
N ALA A 356 -4.96 -19.19 -23.60
CA ALA A 356 -4.71 -18.26 -24.69
C ALA A 356 -3.30 -18.54 -25.23
N GLU A 357 -3.15 -18.36 -26.54
CA GLU A 357 -1.85 -18.35 -27.18
C GLU A 357 -1.44 -16.91 -27.42
N VAL A 358 -0.27 -16.54 -26.90
CA VAL A 358 0.26 -15.18 -26.99
C VAL A 358 1.55 -15.21 -27.77
N VAL A 359 1.69 -14.32 -28.76
CA VAL A 359 2.96 -14.07 -29.45
C VAL A 359 3.63 -12.90 -28.74
N LEU A 360 4.77 -13.19 -28.10
CA LEU A 360 5.60 -12.21 -27.44
C LEU A 360 6.20 -11.22 -28.44
N ASN A 361 6.66 -10.08 -27.94
CA ASN A 361 7.41 -9.12 -28.76
C ASN A 361 8.71 -9.71 -29.35
N SER A 362 9.25 -10.78 -28.76
CA SER A 362 10.38 -11.55 -29.30
C SER A 362 10.02 -12.41 -30.52
N GLY A 363 8.73 -12.58 -30.82
CA GLY A 363 8.21 -13.46 -31.87
C GLY A 363 7.90 -14.89 -31.39
N GLU A 364 8.27 -15.24 -30.16
CA GLU A 364 7.94 -16.54 -29.56
C GLU A 364 6.45 -16.65 -29.27
N ALA A 365 5.87 -17.83 -29.53
CA ALA A 365 4.46 -18.11 -29.25
C ALA A 365 4.31 -19.07 -28.07
N ILE A 366 3.53 -18.65 -27.07
CA ILE A 366 3.42 -19.35 -25.79
C ILE A 366 1.95 -19.61 -25.45
N TRP A 367 1.69 -20.81 -24.92
CA TRP A 367 0.39 -21.20 -24.38
C TRP A 367 0.33 -21.01 -22.87
N LEU A 368 -0.63 -20.20 -22.41
CA LEU A 368 -0.81 -19.88 -21.00
C LEU A 368 -2.28 -20.01 -20.59
N PRO A 369 -2.57 -20.31 -19.30
CA PRO A 369 -3.93 -20.17 -18.78
C PRO A 369 -4.44 -18.74 -19.00
N ARG A 370 -5.72 -18.57 -19.36
CA ARG A 370 -6.32 -17.23 -19.55
C ARG A 370 -6.19 -16.34 -18.31
N SER A 371 -6.18 -16.93 -17.12
CA SER A 371 -5.97 -16.20 -15.87
C SER A 371 -4.60 -15.52 -15.79
N CYS A 372 -3.60 -16.02 -16.53
CA CYS A 372 -2.23 -15.50 -16.56
C CYS A 372 -2.03 -14.38 -17.58
N VAL A 373 -3.11 -13.90 -18.20
CA VAL A 373 -3.06 -12.91 -19.26
C VAL A 373 -3.92 -11.72 -18.85
N GLU A 374 -3.32 -10.54 -18.82
CA GLU A 374 -3.99 -9.29 -18.47
C GLU A 374 -4.00 -8.35 -19.68
N VAL A 375 -5.16 -7.83 -20.07
CA VAL A 375 -5.27 -6.90 -21.20
C VAL A 375 -4.74 -5.53 -20.79
N ILE A 376 -3.88 -4.95 -21.62
CA ILE A 376 -3.28 -3.63 -21.40
C ILE A 376 -4.08 -2.55 -22.14
N ALA A 377 -4.53 -2.85 -23.36
CA ALA A 377 -5.19 -1.92 -24.27
C ALA A 377 -6.20 -2.62 -25.18
#